data_AF-A0ABD0NA69-F1
#
_entry.id   AF-A0ABD0NA69-F1
#
_cell.length_a   1.000
_cell.length_b   1.000
_cell.length_c   1.000
_cell.angle_alpha   90.00
_cell.angle_beta   90.00
_cell.angle_gamma   90.00
#
_symmetry.space_group_name_H-M   'P 1'
#
loop_
_entity.id
_entity.type
_entity.pdbx_description
1 polymer ?
#
loop_
_entity_poly.entity_id
_entity_poly.type
_entity_poly.pdbx_seq_one_letter_code
_entity_poly.pdbx_strand_id
1 'polypeptide(L)'
;RELHEEVGVAVPVGVDNHISSCLSSSCPGLITHFYIKKMTESELKELETAAVAKATDHGLEVLGMVRVPLYFLRKGGGLPYFLSHSFISNSRAQLLSALQRCRLVSQGEIEKA
;
A
#
# COMPACT_ATOMS: atom_id res chain seq x y z
N ARG A 1 -10.85 10.53 -7.59
CA ARG A 1 -12.20 10.09 -7.18
C ARG A 1 -12.07 8.92 -6.23
N GLU A 2 -11.67 7.73 -6.69
CA GLU A 2 -11.53 6.51 -5.86
C GLU A 2 -10.82 6.75 -4.52
N LEU A 3 -9.61 7.33 -4.52
CA LEU A 3 -8.89 7.60 -3.25
C LEU A 3 -9.69 8.46 -2.26
N HIS A 4 -10.49 9.42 -2.74
CA HIS A 4 -11.29 10.26 -1.85
C HIS A 4 -12.46 9.49 -1.24
N GLU A 5 -13.08 8.58 -2.00
CA GLU A 5 -14.16 7.71 -1.54
C GLU A 5 -13.63 6.69 -0.51
N GLU A 6 -12.44 6.12 -0.76
CA GLU A 6 -11.78 5.15 0.13
C GLU A 6 -11.15 5.76 1.39
N VAL A 7 -10.53 6.96 1.31
CA VAL A 7 -9.78 7.56 2.44
C VAL A 7 -10.40 8.85 3.02
N GLY A 8 -11.47 9.37 2.44
CA GLY A 8 -12.23 10.52 2.98
C GLY A 8 -11.52 11.87 2.91
N VAL A 9 -10.34 11.94 2.31
CA VAL A 9 -9.53 13.17 2.14
C VAL A 9 -8.88 13.19 0.77
N ALA A 10 -8.66 14.38 0.20
CA ALA A 10 -7.98 14.51 -1.08
C ALA A 10 -6.48 14.20 -0.91
N VAL A 11 -6.01 13.14 -1.57
CA VAL A 11 -4.58 12.82 -1.66
C VAL A 11 -4.06 13.31 -3.02
N PRO A 12 -3.16 14.32 -3.05
CA PRO A 12 -2.65 14.86 -4.30
C PRO A 12 -1.64 13.90 -4.93
N VAL A 13 -2.15 13.00 -5.76
CA VAL A 13 -1.39 12.08 -6.61
C VAL A 13 -1.46 12.57 -8.05
N GLY A 14 -0.31 12.86 -8.64
CA GLY A 14 -0.18 13.30 -10.03
C GLY A 14 0.55 12.28 -10.91
N VAL A 15 0.79 12.66 -12.16
CA VAL A 15 1.54 11.84 -13.13
C VAL A 15 2.95 11.54 -12.63
N ASP A 16 3.59 12.49 -11.95
CA ASP A 16 4.94 12.32 -11.38
C ASP A 16 5.01 11.26 -10.27
N ASN A 17 3.86 10.85 -9.72
CA ASN A 17 3.77 9.79 -8.73
C ASN A 17 3.64 8.40 -9.38
N HIS A 18 3.45 8.30 -10.69
CA HIS A 18 3.30 7.03 -11.40
C HIS A 18 4.60 6.24 -11.39
N ILE A 19 4.49 4.93 -11.16
CA ILE A 19 5.64 4.03 -11.02
C ILE A 19 5.64 2.95 -12.10
N SER A 20 4.48 2.33 -12.33
CA SER A 20 4.36 1.22 -13.28
C SER A 20 2.92 0.98 -13.71
N SER A 21 2.79 0.30 -14.84
CA SER A 21 1.54 -0.24 -15.35
C SER A 21 1.75 -1.71 -15.69
N CYS A 22 0.92 -2.58 -15.14
CA CYS A 22 1.06 -4.02 -15.29
C CYS A 22 -0.25 -4.66 -15.72
N LEU A 23 -0.19 -5.62 -16.65
CA LEU A 23 -1.33 -6.47 -16.97
C LEU A 23 -1.64 -7.35 -15.75
N SER A 24 -2.91 -7.42 -15.38
CA SER A 24 -3.37 -8.31 -14.32
C SER A 24 -3.30 -9.76 -14.80
N SER A 25 -2.59 -10.62 -14.05
CA SER A 25 -2.55 -12.05 -14.34
C SER A 25 -3.87 -12.75 -14.00
N SER A 26 -4.68 -12.17 -13.12
CA SER A 26 -5.95 -12.76 -12.67
C SER A 26 -7.16 -12.33 -13.51
N CYS A 27 -7.04 -11.26 -14.30
CA CYS A 27 -8.14 -10.72 -15.08
C CYS A 27 -7.64 -10.25 -16.45
N PRO A 28 -7.83 -11.05 -17.52
CA PRO A 28 -7.45 -10.67 -18.87
C PRO A 28 -8.11 -9.35 -19.28
N GLY A 29 -7.33 -8.43 -19.82
CA GLY A 29 -7.79 -7.10 -20.25
C GLY A 29 -7.76 -6.02 -19.16
N LEU A 30 -7.44 -6.37 -17.91
CA LEU A 30 -7.25 -5.39 -16.84
C LEU A 30 -5.79 -4.94 -16.74
N ILE A 31 -5.55 -3.62 -16.79
CA ILE A 31 -4.25 -3.00 -16.52
C ILE A 31 -4.32 -2.29 -15.17
N THR A 32 -3.37 -2.60 -14.30
CA THR A 32 -3.23 -1.97 -12.97
C THR A 32 -2.16 -0.89 -13.03
N HIS A 33 -2.48 0.31 -12.56
CA HIS A 33 -1.55 1.44 -12.48
C HIS A 33 -1.15 1.66 -11.03
N PHE A 34 0.16 1.73 -10.77
CA PHE A 34 0.69 1.87 -9.42
C PHE A 34 1.36 3.23 -9.23
N TYR A 35 1.08 3.87 -8.09
CA TYR A 35 1.57 5.19 -7.74
C TYR A 35 2.20 5.16 -6.34
N ILE A 36 3.24 5.99 -6.14
CA ILE A 36 3.85 6.21 -4.83
C ILE A 36 3.86 7.70 -4.50
N LYS A 37 3.35 8.03 -3.33
CA LYS A 37 3.41 9.38 -2.75
C LYS A 37 4.12 9.33 -1.40
N LYS A 38 5.23 10.06 -1.27
CA LYS A 38 5.88 10.28 0.02
C LYS A 38 5.08 11.33 0.80
N MET A 39 4.79 11.02 2.05
CA MET A 39 4.04 11.87 2.98
C MET A 39 4.79 11.93 4.32
N THR A 40 4.56 12.99 5.06
CA THR A 40 5.00 13.15 6.45
C THR A 40 4.17 12.26 7.38
N GLU A 41 4.68 12.01 8.58
CA GLU A 41 3.96 11.20 9.57
C GLU A 41 2.63 11.84 10.01
N SER A 42 2.59 13.18 10.10
CA SER A 42 1.37 13.92 10.43
C SER A 42 0.30 13.75 9.34
N GLU A 43 0.68 13.90 8.07
CA GLU A 43 -0.24 13.69 6.94
C GLU A 43 -0.78 12.25 6.91
N LEU A 44 0.05 11.25 7.22
CA LEU A 44 -0.40 9.86 7.32
C LEU A 44 -1.40 9.64 8.46
N LYS A 45 -1.19 10.25 9.63
CA LYS A 45 -2.12 10.17 10.78
C LYS A 45 -3.45 10.86 10.50
N GLU A 46 -3.42 12.01 9.82
CA GLU A 46 -4.62 12.71 9.38
C GLU A 46 -5.42 11.87 8.37
N LEU A 47 -4.72 11.23 7.44
CA LEU A 47 -5.33 10.31 6.46
C LEU A 47 -5.97 9.09 7.15
N GLU A 48 -5.27 8.47 8.10
CA GLU A 48 -5.83 7.38 8.93
C GLU A 48 -7.11 7.78 9.65
N THR A 49 -7.12 8.98 10.22
CA THR A 49 -8.28 9.50 10.94
C THR A 49 -9.44 9.79 9.98
N ALA A 50 -9.15 10.37 8.82
CA ALA A 50 -10.15 10.67 7.79
C ALA A 50 -10.76 9.40 7.17
N ALA A 51 -9.95 8.35 6.97
CA ALA A 51 -10.40 7.09 6.38
C ALA A 51 -11.49 6.41 7.22
N VAL A 52 -11.50 6.62 8.54
CA VAL A 52 -12.55 6.09 9.42
C VAL A 52 -13.70 7.08 9.59
N ALA A 53 -13.40 8.37 9.70
CA ALA A 53 -14.40 9.37 10.06
C ALA A 53 -15.19 9.94 8.87
N LYS A 54 -14.66 9.86 7.64
CA LYS A 54 -15.16 10.61 6.48
C LYS A 54 -15.27 9.81 5.18
N ALA A 55 -14.56 8.69 5.05
CA ALA A 55 -14.61 7.88 3.84
C ALA A 55 -16.00 7.29 3.64
N THR A 56 -16.50 7.30 2.40
CA THR A 56 -17.81 6.75 2.05
C THR A 56 -17.80 5.22 2.08
N ASP A 57 -16.64 4.63 1.81
CA ASP A 57 -16.53 3.19 1.59
C ASP A 57 -16.14 2.44 2.86
N HIS A 58 -15.90 3.18 3.96
CA HIS A 58 -15.57 2.60 5.26
C HIS A 58 -16.74 1.76 5.80
N GLY A 59 -16.46 0.50 6.11
CA GLY A 59 -17.47 -0.47 6.55
C GLY A 59 -18.28 -1.11 5.42
N LEU A 60 -17.99 -0.75 4.16
CA LEU A 60 -18.56 -1.36 2.96
C LEU A 60 -17.44 -2.08 2.18
N GLU A 61 -16.79 -1.39 1.25
CA GLU A 61 -15.70 -1.95 0.44
C GLU A 61 -14.36 -1.94 1.19
N VAL A 62 -14.19 -1.01 2.14
CA VAL A 62 -12.96 -0.85 2.94
C VAL A 62 -13.23 -1.17 4.41
N LEU A 63 -12.62 -2.25 4.90
CA LEU A 63 -12.81 -2.71 6.29
C LEU A 63 -11.83 -2.08 7.30
N GLY A 64 -10.81 -1.38 6.82
CA GLY A 64 -9.83 -0.70 7.67
C GLY A 64 -8.46 -0.62 7.04
N MET A 65 -7.68 0.38 7.46
CA MET A 65 -6.31 0.58 7.01
C MET A 65 -5.32 -0.01 8.01
N VAL A 66 -4.23 -0.58 7.51
CA VAL A 66 -3.16 -1.16 8.32
C VAL A 66 -1.81 -0.58 7.92
N ARG A 67 -0.96 -0.28 8.89
CA ARG A 67 0.44 0.07 8.64
C ARG A 67 1.26 -1.19 8.41
N VAL A 68 2.11 -1.17 7.39
CA VAL A 68 3.03 -2.28 7.11
C VAL A 68 4.20 -2.24 8.11
N PRO A 69 4.41 -3.29 8.93
CA PRO A 69 5.53 -3.33 9.85
C PRO A 69 6.81 -3.64 9.09
N LEU A 70 7.74 -2.69 9.00
CA LEU A 70 9.00 -2.88 8.25
C LEU A 70 10.13 -3.51 9.09
N TYR A 71 9.91 -3.72 10.38
CA TYR A 71 10.89 -4.34 11.28
C TYR A 71 10.90 -5.87 11.13
N PHE A 72 11.97 -6.50 11.62
CA PHE A 72 12.13 -7.96 11.67
C PHE A 72 12.35 -8.42 13.11
N LEU A 73 11.57 -9.40 13.56
CA LEU A 73 11.71 -9.99 14.89
C LEU A 73 12.50 -11.31 14.85
N ARG A 74 13.30 -11.57 15.89
CA ARG A 74 14.18 -12.75 15.98
C ARG A 74 13.46 -14.11 15.92
N LYS A 75 12.18 -14.16 16.28
CA LYS A 75 11.37 -15.40 16.33
C LYS A 75 10.29 -15.47 15.24
N GLY A 76 10.47 -14.71 14.16
CA GLY A 76 9.41 -14.46 13.19
C GLY A 76 8.47 -13.35 13.67
N GLY A 77 7.94 -12.56 12.74
CA GLY A 77 7.13 -11.37 13.02
C GLY A 77 7.66 -10.12 12.32
N GLY A 78 6.80 -9.10 12.22
CA GLY A 78 7.07 -7.90 11.43
C GLY A 78 6.81 -8.13 9.95
N LEU A 79 7.71 -7.62 9.08
CA LEU A 79 7.52 -7.67 7.63
C LEU A 79 7.28 -9.09 7.09
N PRO A 80 8.06 -10.12 7.49
CA PRO A 80 7.86 -11.47 6.96
C PRO A 80 6.46 -12.04 7.27
N TYR A 81 5.99 -11.81 8.49
CA TYR A 81 4.66 -12.27 8.91
C TYR A 81 3.55 -11.45 8.24
N PHE A 82 3.77 -10.16 7.99
CA PHE A 82 2.83 -9.37 7.21
C PHE A 82 2.70 -9.90 5.78
N LEU A 83 3.83 -10.23 5.14
CA LEU A 83 3.88 -10.72 3.75
C LEU A 83 3.33 -12.14 3.56
N SER A 84 3.07 -12.88 4.64
CA SER A 84 2.41 -14.20 4.59
C SER A 84 0.88 -14.13 4.53
N HIS A 85 0.29 -12.95 4.70
CA HIS A 85 -1.16 -12.75 4.55
C HIS A 85 -1.59 -12.88 3.08
N SER A 86 -2.90 -12.94 2.87
CA SER A 86 -3.47 -12.91 1.51
C SER A 86 -3.48 -11.47 0.98
N PHE A 87 -2.97 -11.30 -0.23
CA PHE A 87 -2.93 -10.01 -0.95
C PHE A 87 -3.75 -10.12 -2.23
N ILE A 88 -4.41 -9.03 -2.62
CA ILE A 88 -5.18 -9.00 -3.86
C ILE A 88 -4.22 -8.86 -5.05
N SER A 89 -4.37 -9.76 -6.03
CA SER A 89 -3.65 -9.70 -7.31
C SER A 89 -2.14 -9.44 -7.13
N ASN A 90 -1.59 -8.41 -7.79
CA ASN A 90 -0.19 -8.04 -7.77
C ASN A 90 0.19 -7.04 -6.64
N SER A 91 -0.71 -6.74 -5.71
CA SER A 91 -0.46 -5.75 -4.64
C SER A 91 0.74 -6.11 -3.75
N ARG A 92 0.97 -7.41 -3.47
CA ARG A 92 2.17 -7.87 -2.74
C ARG A 92 3.45 -7.51 -3.50
N ALA A 93 3.48 -7.74 -4.81
CA ALA A 93 4.65 -7.43 -5.64
C ALA A 93 4.86 -5.91 -5.76
N GLN A 94 3.77 -5.13 -5.89
CA GLN A 94 3.81 -3.67 -5.89
C GLN A 94 4.37 -3.12 -4.57
N LEU A 95 3.94 -3.66 -3.43
CA LEU A 95 4.47 -3.29 -2.11
C LEU A 95 5.99 -3.54 -2.02
N LEU A 96 6.45 -4.74 -2.38
CA LEU A 96 7.89 -5.07 -2.34
C LEU A 96 8.71 -4.15 -3.26
N SER A 97 8.21 -3.90 -4.48
CA SER A 97 8.86 -2.98 -5.42
C SER A 97 8.93 -1.55 -4.87
N ALA A 98 7.86 -1.07 -4.21
CA ALA A 98 7.83 0.24 -3.59
C ALA A 98 8.84 0.37 -2.45
N LEU A 99 8.92 -0.63 -1.56
CA LEU A 99 9.87 -0.63 -0.44
C LEU A 99 11.32 -0.54 -0.91
N GLN A 100 11.66 -1.27 -1.98
CA GLN A 100 12.99 -1.20 -2.61
C GLN A 100 13.26 0.18 -3.24
N ARG A 101 12.32 0.67 -4.04
CA ARG A 101 12.49 1.94 -4.78
C ARG A 101 12.60 3.12 -3.84
N CYS A 102 11.86 3.10 -2.73
CA CYS A 102 11.93 4.10 -1.67
C CYS A 102 13.12 3.88 -0.72
N ARG A 103 13.94 2.84 -0.92
CA ARG A 103 15.09 2.47 -0.07
C ARG A 103 14.71 2.30 1.40
N LEU A 104 13.51 1.78 1.65
CA LEU A 104 12.99 1.53 2.99
C LEU A 104 13.43 0.16 3.52
N VAL A 105 13.68 -0.78 2.61
CA VAL A 105 14.14 -2.14 2.92
C VAL A 105 15.16 -2.55 1.86
N SER A 106 16.25 -3.21 2.28
CA SER A 106 17.28 -3.70 1.37
C SER A 106 16.84 -4.98 0.63
N GLN A 107 17.50 -5.28 -0.49
CA GLN A 107 17.25 -6.52 -1.25
C GLN A 107 17.41 -7.77 -0.37
N GLY A 108 18.49 -7.82 0.43
CA GLY A 108 18.75 -8.97 1.31
C GLY A 108 17.78 -9.09 2.49
N GLU A 109 17.08 -8.02 2.87
CA GLU A 109 15.98 -8.10 3.85
C GLU A 109 14.70 -8.60 3.21
N ILE A 110 14.42 -8.23 1.96
CA ILE A 110 13.25 -8.72 1.21
C ILE A 110 13.36 -10.21 0.92
N GLU A 111 14.55 -10.70 0.57
CA GLU A 111 14.80 -12.13 0.35
C GLU A 111 14.62 -12.98 1.62
N LYS A 112 14.78 -12.35 2.80
CA LYS A 112 14.55 -13.00 4.11
C LYS A 112 13.10 -12.91 4.56
N ALA A 113 12.27 -12.14 3.88
CA ALA A 113 10.89 -11.84 4.28
C ALA A 113 9.86 -12.76 3.62
#